data_AF-A0A3D0U7P0-F1
#
_entry.id   AF-A0A3D0U7P0-F1
#
_cell.length_a   1.000
_cell.length_b   1.000
_cell.length_c   1.000
_cell.angle_alpha   90.00
_cell.angle_beta   90.00
_cell.angle_gamma   90.00
#
_symmetry.space_group_name_H-M   'P 1'
#
loop_
_entity.id
_entity.type
_entity.pdbx_description
1 polymer ?
#
loop_
_entity_poly.entity_id
_entity_poly.type
_entity_poly.pdbx_seq_one_letter_code
_entity_poly.pdbx_strand_id
1 'polypeptide(L)'
;SETGVPYLHGVVVREDFAEQYPEVVTAFLKAVYEAGEWIRKDPVAAVDLMEKWTGVEKEVLYIYFSKGGHLTLDPTIKPKWIEALKTDHGVLVKEKAIPPLDFDEWITESYIKAAYRDLGKDYDKEKNDIVDPAVANANLPMEIWHARDGISTYQTLPEFLSALSELQQTGAKLNATYVYDKTTGLKLFGKTAFFVKTADGYATFLRKPDADAYASKMKGSVMGLDDAVAGLGTSDSNLVAAQ
;
A
#
# COMPACT_ATOMS: atom_id res chain seq x y z
N SER A 1 0.18 4.57 10.32
CA SER A 1 -0.10 5.95 10.78
C SER A 1 1.04 6.39 11.68
N GLU A 2 1.24 7.70 11.84
CA GLU A 2 2.22 8.24 12.81
C GLU A 2 1.90 7.86 14.26
N THR A 3 0.62 7.66 14.57
CA THR A 3 0.14 7.33 15.91
C THR A 3 0.29 5.85 16.24
N GLY A 4 0.71 5.01 15.29
CA GLY A 4 0.73 3.55 15.44
C GLY A 4 -0.66 2.89 15.48
N VAL A 5 -1.74 3.67 15.42
CA VAL A 5 -3.13 3.19 15.37
C VAL A 5 -3.50 2.85 13.93
N PRO A 6 -3.93 1.62 13.63
CA PRO A 6 -4.28 1.25 12.27
C PRO A 6 -5.54 2.00 11.80
N TYR A 7 -5.63 2.19 10.49
CA TYR A 7 -6.81 2.71 9.84
C TYR A 7 -7.60 1.56 9.23
N LEU A 8 -8.92 1.58 9.38
CA LEU A 8 -9.80 0.48 8.95
C LEU A 8 -11.07 1.02 8.29
N HIS A 9 -11.60 0.23 7.34
CA HIS A 9 -12.95 0.39 6.81
C HIS A 9 -13.77 -0.82 7.23
N GLY A 10 -14.87 -0.58 7.95
CA GLY A 10 -15.80 -1.61 8.39
C GLY A 10 -17.08 -1.61 7.58
N VAL A 11 -17.76 -2.76 7.54
CA VAL A 11 -19.12 -2.89 7.02
C VAL A 11 -20.06 -2.97 8.21
N VAL A 12 -21.16 -2.22 8.16
CA VAL A 12 -22.25 -2.30 9.13
C VAL A 12 -23.51 -2.75 8.42
N VAL A 13 -24.31 -3.55 9.10
CA VAL A 13 -25.62 -4.02 8.64
C VAL A 13 -26.61 -3.88 9.78
N ARG A 14 -27.89 -3.65 9.46
CA ARG A 14 -28.94 -3.66 10.47
C ARG A 14 -29.14 -5.08 10.99
N GLU A 15 -29.28 -5.20 12.31
CA GLU A 15 -29.51 -6.47 12.99
C GLU A 15 -30.73 -7.21 12.44
N ASP A 16 -31.89 -6.56 12.41
CA ASP A 16 -33.14 -7.16 11.94
C ASP A 16 -33.06 -7.69 10.49
N PHE A 17 -32.35 -6.97 9.62
CA PHE A 17 -32.08 -7.41 8.26
C PHE A 17 -31.15 -8.63 8.22
N ALA A 18 -30.09 -8.63 9.03
CA ALA A 18 -29.12 -9.72 9.08
C ALA A 18 -29.72 -11.01 9.68
N GLU A 19 -30.65 -10.88 10.62
CA GLU A 19 -31.41 -11.99 11.19
C GLU A 19 -32.45 -12.55 10.21
N GLN A 20 -33.16 -11.66 9.49
CA GLN A 20 -34.18 -12.06 8.53
C GLN A 20 -33.59 -12.64 7.23
N TYR A 21 -32.44 -12.12 6.78
CA TYR A 21 -31.79 -12.47 5.51
C TYR A 21 -30.30 -12.82 5.69
N PRO A 22 -29.97 -13.83 6.52
CA PRO A 22 -28.59 -14.22 6.81
C PRO A 22 -27.82 -14.66 5.56
N GLU A 23 -28.52 -15.23 4.58
CA GLU A 23 -27.97 -15.65 3.29
C GLU A 23 -27.48 -14.47 2.45
N VAL A 24 -28.16 -13.32 2.52
CA VAL A 24 -27.78 -12.10 1.79
C VAL A 24 -26.51 -11.50 2.38
N VAL A 25 -26.43 -11.41 3.72
CA VAL A 25 -25.22 -10.93 4.42
C VAL A 25 -24.03 -11.84 4.12
N THR A 26 -24.24 -13.15 4.19
CA THR A 26 -23.19 -14.14 3.90
C THR A 26 -22.76 -14.07 2.43
N ALA A 27 -23.68 -13.90 1.49
CA ALA A 27 -23.37 -13.74 0.07
C ALA A 27 -22.58 -12.45 -0.21
N PHE A 28 -22.94 -11.34 0.44
CA PHE A 28 -22.19 -10.09 0.35
C PHE A 28 -20.74 -10.26 0.83
N LEU A 29 -20.53 -10.93 1.97
CA LEU A 29 -19.18 -11.17 2.50
C LEU A 29 -18.35 -12.07 1.59
N LYS A 30 -18.98 -13.07 0.95
CA LYS A 30 -18.32 -13.87 -0.10
C LYS A 30 -17.90 -13.00 -1.28
N ALA A 31 -18.76 -12.12 -1.76
CA ALA A 31 -18.44 -11.20 -2.83
C ALA A 31 -17.30 -10.23 -2.46
N VAL A 32 -17.22 -9.76 -1.22
CA VAL A 32 -16.09 -8.95 -0.72
C VAL A 32 -14.78 -9.73 -0.78
N TYR A 33 -14.76 -10.99 -0.31
CA TYR A 33 -13.58 -11.84 -0.37
C TYR A 33 -13.13 -12.08 -1.82
N GLU A 34 -14.06 -12.49 -2.68
CA GLU A 34 -13.81 -12.78 -4.10
C GLU A 34 -13.36 -11.52 -4.87
N ALA A 35 -13.90 -10.35 -4.56
CA ALA A 35 -13.44 -9.09 -5.11
C ALA A 35 -11.98 -8.80 -4.71
N GLY A 36 -11.61 -9.09 -3.47
CA GLY A 36 -10.22 -9.02 -3.02
C GLY A 36 -9.31 -9.91 -3.85
N GLU A 37 -9.70 -11.16 -4.08
CA GLU A 37 -8.95 -12.10 -4.93
C GLU A 37 -8.85 -11.65 -6.39
N TRP A 38 -9.93 -11.07 -6.94
CA TRP A 38 -9.95 -10.52 -8.29
C TRP A 38 -8.97 -9.35 -8.43
N ILE A 39 -8.94 -8.42 -7.47
CA ILE A 39 -7.99 -7.31 -7.45
C ILE A 39 -6.55 -7.83 -7.35
N ARG A 40 -6.28 -8.80 -6.47
CA ARG A 40 -4.94 -9.39 -6.32
C ARG A 40 -4.44 -10.05 -7.61
N LYS A 41 -5.36 -10.64 -8.39
CA LYS A 41 -5.03 -11.33 -9.64
C LYS A 41 -4.58 -10.37 -10.74
N ASP A 42 -5.25 -9.23 -10.88
CA ASP A 42 -4.92 -8.21 -11.88
C ASP A 42 -5.20 -6.79 -11.34
N PRO A 43 -4.27 -6.22 -10.57
CA PRO A 43 -4.48 -4.93 -9.95
C PRO A 43 -4.54 -3.79 -10.98
N VAL A 44 -3.93 -3.95 -12.16
CA VAL A 44 -3.97 -2.93 -13.23
C VAL A 44 -5.38 -2.85 -13.81
N ALA A 45 -5.96 -4.00 -14.19
CA ALA A 45 -7.33 -4.04 -14.67
C ALA A 45 -8.33 -3.56 -13.61
N ALA A 46 -8.07 -3.86 -12.34
CA ALA A 46 -8.90 -3.41 -11.23
C ALA A 46 -8.92 -1.88 -11.09
N VAL A 47 -7.75 -1.23 -11.08
CA VAL A 47 -7.68 0.23 -10.92
C VAL A 47 -8.16 0.98 -12.17
N ASP A 48 -7.98 0.41 -13.37
CA ASP A 48 -8.57 0.94 -14.61
C ASP A 48 -10.10 0.94 -14.55
N LEU A 49 -10.72 -0.08 -13.94
CA LEU A 49 -12.17 -0.13 -13.74
C LEU A 49 -12.61 0.85 -12.66
N MET A 50 -11.91 0.88 -11.53
CA MET A 50 -12.23 1.75 -10.40
C MET A 50 -12.11 3.24 -10.75
N GLU A 51 -11.14 3.64 -11.57
CA GLU A 51 -11.01 5.02 -12.06
C GLU A 51 -12.27 5.46 -12.81
N LYS A 52 -12.81 4.61 -13.70
CA LYS A 52 -14.04 4.92 -14.44
C LYS A 52 -15.25 5.12 -13.54
N TRP A 53 -15.30 4.41 -12.41
CA TRP A 53 -16.42 4.46 -11.48
C TRP A 53 -16.29 5.58 -10.44
N THR A 54 -15.07 5.82 -9.96
CA THR A 54 -14.79 6.75 -8.85
C THR A 54 -14.29 8.12 -9.30
N GLY A 55 -13.72 8.21 -10.50
CA GLY A 55 -13.00 9.39 -10.98
C GLY A 55 -11.62 9.60 -10.35
N VAL A 56 -11.18 8.73 -9.45
CA VAL A 56 -9.83 8.77 -8.85
C VAL A 56 -8.84 8.17 -9.82
N GLU A 57 -7.71 8.85 -10.04
CA GLU A 57 -6.68 8.41 -10.97
C GLU A 57 -6.19 7.00 -10.64
N LYS A 58 -6.13 6.14 -11.65
CA LYS A 58 -5.73 4.75 -11.48
C LYS A 58 -4.34 4.58 -10.89
N GLU A 59 -3.42 5.51 -11.17
CA GLU A 59 -2.07 5.49 -10.63
C GLU A 59 -2.07 5.70 -9.11
N VAL A 60 -3.04 6.46 -8.57
CA VAL A 60 -3.25 6.66 -7.13
C VAL A 60 -3.88 5.41 -6.53
N LEU A 61 -4.94 4.88 -7.15
CA LEU A 61 -5.57 3.64 -6.69
C LEU A 61 -4.58 2.46 -6.66
N TYR A 62 -3.65 2.41 -7.61
CA TYR A 62 -2.63 1.36 -7.67
C TYR A 62 -1.71 1.35 -6.44
N ILE A 63 -1.43 2.50 -5.81
CA ILE A 63 -0.68 2.53 -4.54
C ILE A 63 -1.41 1.78 -3.43
N TYR A 64 -2.74 1.76 -3.45
CA TYR A 64 -3.54 1.10 -2.42
C TYR A 64 -3.76 -0.38 -2.73
N PHE A 65 -4.10 -0.70 -3.98
CA PHE A 65 -4.66 -2.00 -4.37
C PHE A 65 -3.66 -2.97 -5.04
N SER A 66 -2.46 -2.50 -5.43
CA SER A 66 -1.45 -3.35 -6.06
C SER A 66 -0.69 -4.24 -5.07
N LYS A 67 0.12 -5.16 -5.59
CA LYS A 67 1.09 -5.89 -4.78
C LYS A 67 2.07 -4.91 -4.13
N GLY A 68 2.20 -4.98 -2.81
CA GLY A 68 2.95 -4.02 -2.01
C GLY A 68 2.24 -2.70 -1.76
N GLY A 69 0.95 -2.61 -2.10
CA GLY A 69 0.12 -1.46 -1.82
C GLY A 69 -0.28 -1.33 -0.36
N HIS A 70 -0.97 -0.23 -0.03
CA HIS A 70 -1.28 0.15 1.35
C HIS A 70 -2.44 -0.64 1.96
N LEU A 71 -3.37 -1.15 1.15
CA LEU A 71 -4.54 -1.85 1.65
C LEU A 71 -4.34 -3.36 1.64
N THR A 72 -4.67 -3.99 2.77
CA THR A 72 -4.95 -5.42 2.81
C THR A 72 -6.41 -5.64 2.44
N LEU A 73 -6.67 -6.42 1.38
CA LEU A 73 -8.04 -6.78 0.95
C LEU A 73 -8.59 -7.96 1.75
N ASP A 74 -8.32 -7.94 3.06
CA ASP A 74 -8.63 -9.00 4.01
C ASP A 74 -9.84 -8.56 4.85
N PRO A 75 -10.99 -9.24 4.71
CA PRO A 75 -12.20 -8.86 5.43
C PRO A 75 -12.26 -9.40 6.87
N THR A 76 -11.25 -10.12 7.37
CA THR A 76 -11.27 -10.69 8.72
C THR A 76 -11.30 -9.64 9.83
N ILE A 77 -12.01 -9.95 10.91
CA ILE A 77 -12.13 -9.07 12.08
C ILE A 77 -10.99 -9.41 13.06
N LYS A 78 -9.89 -8.68 12.97
CA LYS A 78 -8.69 -8.91 13.79
C LYS A 78 -8.81 -8.27 15.17
N PRO A 79 -8.23 -8.86 16.24
CA PRO A 79 -8.24 -8.24 17.57
C PRO A 79 -7.70 -6.81 17.58
N LYS A 80 -6.62 -6.55 16.82
CA LYS A 80 -6.03 -5.21 16.68
C LYS A 80 -6.98 -4.18 16.05
N TRP A 81 -7.89 -4.62 15.18
CA TRP A 81 -8.92 -3.73 14.59
C TRP A 81 -9.99 -3.37 15.62
N ILE A 82 -10.37 -4.33 16.46
CA ILE A 82 -11.31 -4.11 17.57
C ILE A 82 -10.70 -3.12 18.59
N GLU A 83 -9.42 -3.28 18.93
CA GLU A 83 -8.70 -2.35 19.81
C GLU A 83 -8.63 -0.93 19.25
N ALA A 84 -8.35 -0.79 17.96
CA ALA A 84 -8.34 0.51 17.28
C ALA A 84 -9.72 1.15 17.31
N LEU A 85 -10.77 0.40 16.96
CA LEU A 85 -12.15 0.88 17.01
C LEU A 85 -12.56 1.31 18.43
N LYS A 86 -12.22 0.54 19.46
CA LYS A 86 -12.47 0.90 20.87
C LYS A 86 -11.77 2.21 21.25
N THR A 87 -10.54 2.38 20.78
CA THR A 87 -9.74 3.60 21.00
C THR A 87 -10.40 4.81 20.33
N ASP A 88 -10.74 4.69 19.05
CA ASP A 88 -11.35 5.76 18.25
C ASP A 88 -12.73 6.17 18.80
N HIS A 89 -13.56 5.20 19.18
CA HIS A 89 -14.85 5.46 19.84
C HIS A 89 -14.66 6.14 21.19
N GLY A 90 -13.67 5.72 21.99
CA GLY A 90 -13.36 6.34 23.27
C GLY A 90 -12.98 7.82 23.14
N VAL A 91 -12.22 8.17 22.10
CA VAL A 91 -11.94 9.58 21.76
C VAL A 91 -13.23 10.32 21.43
N LEU A 92 -14.13 9.74 20.62
CA LEU A 92 -15.40 10.39 20.28
C LEU A 92 -16.34 10.53 21.49
N VAL A 93 -16.42 9.54 22.38
CA VAL A 93 -17.19 9.64 23.63
C VAL A 93 -16.68 10.83 24.46
N LYS A 94 -15.36 10.99 24.57
CA LYS A 94 -14.75 12.09 25.31
C LYS A 94 -14.95 13.45 24.65
N GLU A 95 -14.73 13.55 23.34
CA GLU A 95 -14.66 14.82 22.61
C GLU A 95 -16.02 15.27 22.05
N LYS A 96 -16.96 14.33 21.86
CA LYS A 96 -18.27 14.56 21.23
C LYS A 96 -19.46 14.08 22.06
N ALA A 97 -19.23 13.50 23.24
CA ALA A 97 -20.29 13.01 24.15
C ALA A 97 -21.29 12.05 23.47
N ILE A 98 -20.81 11.21 22.55
CA ILE A 98 -21.64 10.16 21.94
C ILE A 98 -21.93 9.05 22.98
N PRO A 99 -23.03 8.30 22.82
CA PRO A 99 -23.34 7.19 23.73
C PRO A 99 -22.22 6.14 23.78
N PRO A 100 -22.05 5.44 24.93
CA PRO A 100 -21.20 4.27 24.99
C PRO A 100 -21.71 3.20 24.03
N LEU A 101 -20.80 2.38 23.51
CA LEU A 101 -21.09 1.25 22.63
C LEU A 101 -20.63 -0.03 23.32
N ASP A 102 -21.50 -1.03 23.37
CA ASP A 102 -21.11 -2.39 23.72
C ASP A 102 -20.53 -3.07 22.47
N PHE A 103 -19.21 -3.24 22.45
CA PHE A 103 -18.52 -3.84 21.30
C PHE A 103 -18.73 -5.34 21.19
N ASP A 104 -18.98 -6.02 22.30
CA ASP A 104 -19.14 -7.47 22.30
C ASP A 104 -20.53 -7.85 21.76
N GLU A 105 -21.53 -6.98 21.97
CA GLU A 105 -22.84 -7.07 21.34
C GLU A 105 -22.82 -6.58 19.87
N TRP A 106 -22.11 -5.48 19.58
CA TRP A 106 -22.11 -4.86 18.26
C TRP A 106 -21.32 -5.63 17.19
N ILE A 107 -20.26 -6.33 17.57
CA ILE A 107 -19.39 -7.06 16.64
C ILE A 107 -19.85 -8.51 16.52
N THR A 108 -20.23 -8.91 15.29
CA THR A 108 -20.58 -10.29 14.98
C THR A 108 -19.68 -10.90 13.92
N GLU A 109 -19.14 -12.09 14.21
CA GLU A 109 -18.30 -12.86 13.29
C GLU A 109 -19.03 -14.04 12.64
N SER A 110 -20.26 -14.35 13.05
CA SER A 110 -20.99 -15.54 12.60
C SER A 110 -21.16 -15.59 11.06
N TYR A 111 -21.53 -14.46 10.44
CA TYR A 111 -21.73 -14.36 8.99
C TYR A 111 -20.43 -14.50 8.20
N ILE A 112 -19.35 -13.84 8.63
CA ILE A 112 -18.06 -13.93 7.92
C ILE A 112 -17.43 -15.31 8.08
N LYS A 113 -17.57 -15.96 9.25
CA LYS A 113 -17.15 -17.36 9.43
C LYS A 113 -17.96 -18.31 8.55
N ALA A 114 -19.26 -18.08 8.38
CA ALA A 114 -20.08 -18.85 7.45
C ALA A 114 -19.61 -18.66 6.00
N ALA A 115 -19.32 -17.42 5.58
CA ALA A 115 -18.78 -17.13 4.26
C ALA A 115 -17.45 -17.86 3.98
N TYR A 116 -16.51 -17.81 4.94
CA TYR A 116 -15.22 -18.51 4.83
C TYR A 116 -15.39 -20.02 4.70
N ARG A 117 -16.26 -20.63 5.52
CA ARG A 117 -16.57 -22.06 5.44
C ARG A 117 -17.11 -22.44 4.06
N ASP A 118 -18.06 -21.68 3.53
CA ASP A 118 -18.65 -21.93 2.21
C ASP A 118 -17.62 -21.80 1.08
N LEU A 119 -16.66 -20.88 1.22
CA LEU A 119 -15.56 -20.69 0.27
C LEU A 119 -14.40 -21.70 0.44
N GLY A 120 -14.46 -22.57 1.45
CA GLY A 120 -13.36 -23.49 1.78
C GLY A 120 -12.09 -22.78 2.26
N LYS A 121 -12.22 -21.61 2.90
CA LYS A 121 -11.13 -20.79 3.42
C LYS A 121 -11.02 -20.92 4.94
N ASP A 122 -9.83 -20.63 5.46
CA ASP A 122 -9.53 -20.72 6.89
C ASP A 122 -9.56 -19.31 7.52
N TYR A 123 -10.68 -19.01 8.18
CA TYR A 123 -10.91 -17.71 8.81
C TYR A 123 -9.90 -17.43 9.92
N ASP A 124 -9.63 -18.42 10.79
CA ASP A 124 -8.76 -18.21 11.94
C ASP A 124 -7.31 -18.05 11.50
N LYS A 125 -6.88 -18.75 10.44
CA LYS A 125 -5.57 -18.53 9.83
C LYS A 125 -5.43 -17.12 9.29
N GLU A 126 -6.35 -16.65 8.44
CA GLU A 126 -6.27 -15.31 7.85
C GLU A 126 -6.45 -14.21 8.91
N LYS A 127 -7.30 -14.41 9.90
CA LYS A 127 -7.49 -13.48 11.03
C LYS A 127 -6.21 -13.24 11.82
N ASN A 128 -5.37 -14.26 11.97
CA ASN A 128 -4.09 -14.17 12.66
C ASN A 128 -2.96 -13.65 11.76
N ASP A 129 -3.17 -13.54 10.45
CA ASP A 129 -2.19 -12.98 9.53
C ASP A 129 -2.25 -11.44 9.55
N ILE A 130 -1.16 -10.79 9.96
CA ILE A 130 -1.04 -9.33 9.94
C ILE A 130 0.17 -8.99 9.07
N VAL A 131 -0.10 -8.30 7.96
CA VAL A 131 0.94 -7.87 7.04
C VAL A 131 1.71 -6.70 7.64
N ASP A 132 3.01 -6.89 7.83
CA ASP A 132 3.97 -5.80 8.05
C ASP A 132 4.58 -5.41 6.69
N PRO A 133 4.27 -4.21 6.14
CA PRO A 133 4.79 -3.79 4.84
C PRO A 133 6.32 -3.71 4.82
N ALA A 134 6.99 -3.41 5.93
CA ALA A 134 8.46 -3.36 5.98
C ALA A 134 9.08 -4.75 5.73
N VAL A 135 8.38 -5.82 6.10
CA VAL A 135 8.80 -7.20 5.84
C VAL A 135 8.28 -7.70 4.50
N ALA A 136 6.98 -7.54 4.23
CA ALA A 136 6.32 -8.06 3.04
C ALA A 136 6.84 -7.41 1.74
N ASN A 137 7.24 -6.14 1.81
CA ASN A 137 7.67 -5.39 0.63
C ASN A 137 9.19 -5.25 0.49
N ALA A 138 9.97 -5.79 1.44
CA ALA A 138 11.43 -5.59 1.51
C ALA A 138 12.18 -5.92 0.21
N ASN A 139 11.69 -6.91 -0.54
CA ASN A 139 12.32 -7.41 -1.78
C ASN A 139 11.43 -7.19 -3.01
N LEU A 140 10.43 -6.31 -2.94
CA LEU A 140 9.63 -6.00 -4.12
C LEU A 140 10.39 -5.03 -5.04
N PRO A 141 10.34 -5.24 -6.37
CA PRO A 141 11.00 -4.35 -7.31
C PRO A 141 10.30 -3.01 -7.38
N MET A 142 11.05 -1.97 -7.71
CA MET A 142 10.51 -0.67 -8.11
C MET A 142 9.82 -0.81 -9.46
N GLU A 143 8.84 0.06 -9.72
CA GLU A 143 7.96 -0.05 -10.88
C GLU A 143 7.97 1.25 -11.68
N ILE A 144 8.01 1.15 -13.01
CA ILE A 144 7.72 2.25 -13.93
C ILE A 144 6.50 1.85 -14.75
N TRP A 145 5.43 2.63 -14.62
CA TRP A 145 4.20 2.46 -15.40
C TRP A 145 4.28 3.34 -16.65
N HIS A 146 4.43 2.68 -17.79
CA HIS A 146 4.42 3.27 -19.13
C HIS A 146 2.99 3.54 -19.60
N ALA A 147 2.77 4.66 -20.28
CA ALA A 147 1.43 5.03 -20.75
C ALA A 147 0.83 4.04 -21.78
N ARG A 148 1.68 3.25 -22.46
CA ARG A 148 1.27 2.31 -23.52
C ARG A 148 1.63 0.85 -23.23
N ASP A 149 2.74 0.62 -22.55
CA ASP A 149 3.36 -0.72 -22.46
C ASP A 149 3.15 -1.40 -21.09
N GLY A 150 2.34 -0.81 -20.21
CA GLY A 150 2.08 -1.35 -18.89
C GLY A 150 3.23 -1.09 -17.91
N ILE A 151 3.49 -2.02 -17.01
CA ILE A 151 4.45 -1.83 -15.90
C ILE A 151 5.73 -2.64 -16.16
N SER A 152 6.86 -1.94 -16.08
CA SER A 152 8.20 -2.55 -16.02
C SER A 152 8.73 -2.51 -14.58
N THR A 153 9.54 -3.50 -14.19
CA THR A 153 10.03 -3.68 -12.82
C THR A 153 11.55 -3.72 -12.74
N TYR A 154 12.12 -3.15 -11.69
CA TYR A 154 13.57 -3.03 -11.49
C TYR A 154 13.94 -3.46 -10.06
N GLN A 155 14.95 -4.32 -9.90
CA GLN A 155 15.27 -4.89 -8.59
C GLN A 155 16.05 -3.90 -7.71
N THR A 156 16.84 -3.02 -8.31
CA THR A 156 17.67 -2.06 -7.57
C THR A 156 17.36 -0.62 -7.97
N LEU A 157 17.55 0.32 -7.02
CA LEU A 157 17.34 1.74 -7.29
C LEU A 157 18.25 2.29 -8.40
N PRO A 158 19.53 1.86 -8.51
CA PRO A 158 20.35 2.20 -9.66
C PRO A 158 19.75 1.76 -11.00
N GLU A 159 19.30 0.50 -11.12
CA GLU A 159 18.64 0.01 -12.35
C GLU A 159 17.39 0.83 -12.69
N PHE A 160 16.55 1.09 -11.68
CA PHE A 160 15.34 1.90 -11.81
C PHE A 160 15.66 3.34 -12.29
N LEU A 161 16.64 3.99 -11.67
CA LEU A 161 17.02 5.36 -12.00
C LEU A 161 17.67 5.44 -13.40
N SER A 162 18.47 4.45 -13.79
CA SER A 162 19.07 4.37 -15.14
C SER A 162 18.00 4.22 -16.21
N ALA A 163 17.07 3.28 -16.02
CA ALA A 163 15.96 3.08 -16.95
C ALA A 163 15.07 4.32 -17.05
N LEU A 164 14.81 5.00 -15.92
CA LEU A 164 14.08 6.26 -15.93
C LEU A 164 14.82 7.35 -16.72
N SER A 165 16.15 7.44 -16.60
CA SER A 165 16.97 8.37 -17.39
C SER A 165 16.84 8.12 -18.89
N GLU A 166 16.94 6.87 -19.33
CA GLU A 166 16.82 6.49 -20.74
C GLU A 166 15.42 6.83 -21.28
N LEU A 167 14.37 6.52 -20.53
CA LEU A 167 12.98 6.83 -20.89
C LEU A 167 12.74 8.34 -20.99
N GLN A 168 13.34 9.14 -20.10
CA GLN A 168 13.26 10.60 -20.17
C GLN A 168 13.96 11.16 -21.43
N GLN A 169 15.13 10.62 -21.80
CA GLN A 169 15.86 11.05 -23.00
C GLN A 169 15.12 10.73 -24.30
N THR A 170 14.36 9.63 -24.33
CA THR A 170 13.52 9.26 -25.49
C THR A 170 12.20 10.04 -25.56
N GLY A 171 11.84 10.78 -24.51
CA GLY A 171 10.56 11.47 -24.41
C GLY A 171 9.37 10.53 -24.19
N ALA A 172 9.62 9.31 -23.67
CA ALA A 172 8.56 8.35 -23.38
C ALA A 172 7.59 8.90 -22.34
N LYS A 173 6.28 8.78 -22.61
CA LYS A 173 5.25 9.19 -21.65
C LYS A 173 5.07 8.12 -20.58
N LEU A 174 5.32 8.50 -19.33
CA LEU A 174 5.11 7.66 -18.16
C LEU A 174 3.84 8.09 -17.42
N ASN A 175 3.09 7.12 -16.93
CA ASN A 175 1.93 7.34 -16.07
C ASN A 175 2.38 7.60 -14.63
N ALA A 176 3.23 6.72 -14.09
CA ALA A 176 3.76 6.83 -12.74
C ALA A 176 5.06 6.03 -12.57
N THR A 177 5.74 6.31 -11.47
CA THR A 177 6.83 5.48 -10.95
C THR A 177 6.56 5.16 -9.49
N TYR A 178 6.94 3.98 -9.03
CA TYR A 178 6.71 3.53 -7.66
C TYR A 178 8.01 3.01 -7.04
N VAL A 179 8.25 3.46 -5.80
CA VAL A 179 9.35 3.04 -4.93
C VAL A 179 8.79 2.69 -3.56
N TYR A 180 9.64 2.24 -2.63
CA TYR A 180 9.23 1.85 -1.28
C TYR A 180 9.96 2.68 -0.22
N ASP A 181 9.25 3.10 0.81
CA ASP A 181 9.85 3.78 1.95
C ASP A 181 10.74 2.80 2.72
N LYS A 182 12.01 3.18 2.96
CA LYS A 182 13.00 2.29 3.58
C LYS A 182 12.60 1.83 4.98
N THR A 183 11.89 2.66 5.72
CA THR A 183 11.58 2.39 7.14
C THR A 183 10.31 1.57 7.28
N THR A 184 9.26 1.95 6.55
CA THR A 184 7.91 1.41 6.69
C THR A 184 7.56 0.38 5.64
N GLY A 185 8.34 0.29 4.55
CA GLY A 185 8.03 -0.56 3.40
C GLY A 185 6.82 -0.12 2.58
N LEU A 186 6.26 1.07 2.85
CA LEU A 186 5.09 1.56 2.11
C LEU A 186 5.46 1.96 0.69
N LYS A 187 4.66 1.52 -0.29
CA LYS A 187 4.77 1.98 -1.68
C LYS A 187 4.46 3.47 -1.78
N LEU A 188 5.21 4.22 -2.58
CA LEU A 188 4.96 5.64 -2.83
C LEU A 188 5.35 6.02 -4.25
N PHE A 189 4.83 7.15 -4.73
CA PHE A 189 5.25 7.67 -6.02
C PHE A 189 6.72 8.09 -5.99
N GLY A 190 7.50 7.65 -6.98
CA GLY A 190 8.91 8.04 -7.12
C GLY A 190 9.07 9.55 -7.17
N LYS A 191 8.18 10.27 -7.88
CA LYS A 191 8.21 11.73 -7.99
C LYS A 191 8.00 12.47 -6.66
N THR A 192 7.41 11.83 -5.65
CA THR A 192 7.17 12.42 -4.33
C THR A 192 8.12 11.88 -3.25
N ALA A 193 8.96 10.91 -3.59
CA ALA A 193 9.89 10.29 -2.64
C ALA A 193 11.10 11.19 -2.39
N PHE A 194 11.59 11.17 -1.16
CA PHE A 194 12.91 11.71 -0.82
C PHE A 194 13.95 10.61 -1.04
N PHE A 195 14.84 10.81 -2.01
CA PHE A 195 15.97 9.92 -2.25
C PHE A 195 17.12 10.31 -1.35
N VAL A 196 17.87 9.32 -0.86
CA VAL A 196 19.14 9.53 -0.16
C VAL A 196 20.23 8.75 -0.87
N LYS A 197 21.21 9.47 -1.43
CA LYS A 197 22.42 8.87 -2.00
C LYS A 197 23.47 8.74 -0.89
N THR A 198 24.00 7.55 -0.72
CA THR A 198 25.07 7.19 0.23
C THR A 198 26.21 6.49 -0.52
N ALA A 199 27.30 6.17 0.17
CA ALA A 199 28.35 5.33 -0.41
C ALA A 199 27.85 3.91 -0.78
N ASP A 200 26.84 3.41 -0.08
CA ASP A 200 26.25 2.08 -0.28
C ASP A 200 25.13 2.07 -1.34
N GLY A 201 24.87 3.20 -1.99
CA GLY A 201 23.82 3.36 -2.99
C GLY A 201 22.67 4.25 -2.54
N TYR A 202 21.47 4.00 -3.08
CA TYR A 202 20.29 4.83 -2.88
C TYR A 202 19.30 4.20 -1.89
N ALA A 203 18.54 5.06 -1.21
CA ALA A 203 17.37 4.71 -0.42
C ALA A 203 16.25 5.73 -0.65
N THR A 204 15.01 5.33 -0.45
CA THR A 204 13.83 6.19 -0.63
C THR A 204 13.03 6.32 0.66
N PHE A 205 12.47 7.50 0.89
CA PHE A 205 11.70 7.83 2.09
C PHE A 205 10.44 8.61 1.72
N LEU A 206 9.35 8.33 2.42
CA LEU A 206 8.09 9.06 2.31
C LEU A 206 8.18 10.42 3.00
N ARG A 207 8.92 10.51 4.11
CA ARG A 207 8.99 11.72 4.93
C ARG A 207 10.40 12.29 4.92
N LYS A 208 10.47 13.61 4.76
CA LYS A 208 11.75 14.33 4.77
C LYS A 208 12.54 14.15 6.08
N PRO A 209 11.93 14.23 7.28
CA PRO A 209 12.67 14.04 8.53
C PRO A 209 13.38 12.67 8.62
N ASP A 210 12.76 11.61 8.10
CA ASP A 210 13.37 10.28 8.08
C ASP A 210 14.55 10.22 7.09
N ALA A 211 14.38 10.83 5.91
CA ALA A 211 15.45 10.96 4.93
C ALA A 211 16.64 11.75 5.49
N ASP A 212 16.40 12.88 6.15
CA ASP A 212 17.44 13.73 6.75
C ASP A 212 18.18 12.99 7.88
N ALA A 213 17.45 12.25 8.72
CA ALA A 213 18.02 11.44 9.79
C ALA A 213 18.89 10.30 9.23
N TYR A 214 18.42 9.62 8.19
CA TYR A 214 19.17 8.56 7.52
C TYR A 214 20.42 9.11 6.82
N ALA A 215 20.30 10.22 6.08
CA ALA A 215 21.40 10.89 5.42
C ALA A 215 22.49 11.32 6.42
N SER A 216 22.09 11.88 7.55
CA SER A 216 23.03 12.27 8.62
C SER A 216 23.79 11.06 9.18
N LYS A 217 23.08 9.94 9.40
CA LYS A 217 23.67 8.69 9.91
C LYS A 217 24.63 8.04 8.91
N MET A 218 24.24 8.02 7.64
CA MET A 218 24.96 7.32 6.57
C MET A 218 25.94 8.22 5.79
N LYS A 219 26.12 9.48 6.22
CA LYS A 219 26.90 10.50 5.52
C LYS A 219 26.45 10.66 4.05
N GLY A 220 25.15 10.60 3.83
CA GLY A 220 24.51 10.73 2.53
C GLY A 220 23.93 12.12 2.27
N SER A 221 23.34 12.27 1.09
CA SER A 221 22.66 13.51 0.65
C SER A 221 21.21 13.22 0.29
N VAL A 222 20.29 14.03 0.82
CA VAL A 222 18.86 13.98 0.48
C VAL A 222 18.61 14.74 -0.82
N MET A 223 17.82 14.19 -1.72
CA MET A 223 17.52 14.77 -3.04
C MET A 223 16.14 14.34 -3.57
N GLY A 224 15.64 15.03 -4.58
CA GLY A 224 14.45 14.62 -5.34
C GLY A 224 14.77 13.58 -6.42
N LEU A 225 13.75 13.08 -7.10
CA LEU A 225 13.89 12.10 -8.18
C LEU A 225 14.78 12.61 -9.32
N ASP A 226 14.57 13.84 -9.77
CA ASP A 226 15.31 14.40 -10.92
C ASP A 226 16.81 14.52 -10.63
N ASP A 227 17.17 14.97 -9.43
CA ASP A 227 18.55 15.01 -8.96
C ASP A 227 19.15 13.61 -8.80
N ALA A 228 18.34 12.63 -8.35
CA ALA A 228 18.79 11.25 -8.22
C ALA A 228 19.11 10.63 -9.59
N VAL A 229 18.28 10.90 -10.60
CA VAL A 229 18.50 10.49 -12.00
C VAL A 229 19.74 11.18 -12.58
N ALA A 230 19.87 12.50 -12.43
CA ALA A 230 21.05 13.24 -12.89
C ALA A 230 22.35 12.79 -12.19
N GLY A 231 22.24 12.41 -10.93
CA GLY A 231 23.33 11.96 -10.09
C GLY A 231 23.96 10.63 -10.50
N LEU A 232 23.34 9.84 -11.38
CA LEU A 232 23.96 8.61 -11.94
C LEU A 232 25.10 8.92 -12.91
N GLY A 233 24.95 9.94 -13.77
CA GLY A 233 25.92 10.28 -14.81
C GLY A 233 27.26 10.83 -14.31
N THR A 234 27.35 11.17 -13.02
CA THR A 234 28.58 11.68 -12.39
C THR A 234 29.49 10.57 -11.83
N SER A 235 28.99 9.34 -11.72
CA SER A 235 29.75 8.21 -11.16
C SER A 235 30.39 7.32 -12.23
N ASP A 236 29.77 7.18 -13.40
CA ASP A 236 30.23 6.27 -14.47
C ASP A 236 31.11 6.94 -15.54
N SER A 237 31.25 8.28 -15.50
CA SER A 237 32.12 9.02 -16.43
C SER A 237 33.63 8.87 -16.13
N ASN A 238 34.00 8.19 -15.04
CA ASN A 238 35.41 7.95 -14.66
C ASN A 238 35.93 6.54 -15.01
N LEU A 239 35.17 5.71 -15.74
CA LEU A 239 35.60 4.34 -16.10
C LEU A 239 35.84 4.09 -17.59
N VAL A 240 35.77 5.11 -18.45
CA VAL A 240 36.15 4.98 -19.87
C VAL A 240 37.12 6.10 -20.28
N ALA A 241 38.28 6.12 -19.63
CA ALA A 241 39.46 6.85 -20.12
C ALA A 241 40.74 6.16 -19.66
N ALA A 242 40.90 4.88 -20.03
CA ALA A 242 42.19 4.18 -19.96
C ALA A 242 42.21 2.98 -20.92
N GLN A 243 42.46 3.27 -22.20
CA GLN A 243 43.36 2.60 -23.16
C GLN A 243 42.88 2.80 -24.60
#